data_AF-A0A6A9UY91-F1
#
_entry.id   AF-A0A6A9UY91-F1
#
_cell.length_a   1.000
_cell.length_b   1.000
_cell.length_c   1.000
_cell.angle_alpha   90.00
_cell.angle_beta   90.00
_cell.angle_gamma   90.00
#
_symmetry.space_group_name_H-M   'P 1'
#
loop_
_entity.id
_entity.type
_entity.pdbx_description
1 polymer ?
#
loop_
_entity_poly.entity_id
_entity_poly.type
_entity_poly.pdbx_seq_one_letter_code
_entity_poly.pdbx_strand_id
1 'polypeptide(L)'
;MGPAAGRGRHPGTGPRPDRRDPRRRRRQRRPHPRRRRRPAVPGPRPGLTARQRPGAGRPRGICHQIRRCAYIGTPPDLVTHSSAHPGTSLGPVVGDEVWRERFPALYAEAYVDYADCRTRYTTADVADELVSRLHLVATTPEGLVVVCRSVRGWRFLPGGTREPDESLLELARRELREEAGAELTGDLRLFAAHVADSNRSSPYRPHLPHPRALWAYATAEVRLVGAPTNPDHGEVVVQVLTLPVTDAVTYLEATDPVHADVLRHAHAMGLVPPPRS
;
A
#
# COMPACT_ATOMS: atom_id res chain seq x y z
N MET A 1 59.75 -39.55 47.56
CA MET A 1 59.70 -38.71 48.77
C MET A 1 58.53 -37.75 48.64
N GLY A 2 57.43 -37.98 49.37
CA GLY A 2 56.50 -36.88 49.73
C GLY A 2 56.91 -36.32 51.10
N PRO A 3 56.02 -35.61 51.83
CA PRO A 3 54.90 -34.76 51.38
C PRO A 3 54.78 -33.44 52.20
N ALA A 4 53.85 -32.54 51.84
CA ALA A 4 53.04 -31.65 52.71
C ALA A 4 52.45 -30.49 51.88
N ALA A 5 51.36 -29.81 52.19
CA ALA A 5 50.11 -30.02 52.93
C ALA A 5 49.37 -28.66 52.79
N GLY A 6 48.06 -28.64 52.54
CA GLY A 6 47.32 -27.37 52.51
C GLY A 6 45.87 -27.52 52.09
N ARG A 7 45.01 -27.80 53.07
CA ARG A 7 43.55 -27.95 52.93
C ARG A 7 42.85 -26.59 52.99
N GLY A 8 41.75 -26.45 52.24
CA GLY A 8 40.74 -25.41 52.44
C GLY A 8 39.45 -25.72 51.70
N ARG A 9 38.51 -26.39 52.37
CA ARG A 9 37.12 -26.62 51.89
C ARG A 9 36.21 -25.57 52.54
N HIS A 10 35.34 -24.93 51.76
CA HIS A 10 34.06 -24.40 52.24
C HIS A 10 32.96 -24.67 51.19
N PRO A 11 31.83 -25.28 51.56
CA PRO A 11 30.67 -25.47 50.69
C PRO A 11 29.63 -24.36 50.90
N GLY A 12 29.30 -23.62 49.85
CA GLY A 12 28.26 -22.60 49.82
C GLY A 12 27.06 -23.06 48.99
N THR A 13 25.98 -23.37 49.69
CA THR A 13 24.61 -23.70 49.28
C THR A 13 24.04 -22.98 48.03
N GLY A 14 23.55 -23.77 47.08
CA GLY A 14 22.49 -23.40 46.13
C GLY A 14 21.39 -24.47 46.12
N PRO A 15 20.37 -24.34 45.27
CA PRO A 15 19.16 -23.54 45.41
C PRO A 15 18.00 -24.32 46.10
N ARG A 16 17.11 -23.62 46.82
CA ARG A 16 15.84 -24.21 47.28
C ARG A 16 14.79 -24.12 46.15
N PRO A 17 14.16 -25.23 45.75
CA PRO A 17 13.04 -25.20 44.82
C PRO A 17 11.79 -24.66 45.52
N ASP A 18 11.19 -23.65 44.90
CA ASP A 18 9.93 -23.04 45.31
C ASP A 18 8.78 -24.05 45.23
N ARG A 19 8.12 -24.26 46.37
CA ARG A 19 7.02 -25.21 46.54
C ARG A 19 5.78 -24.60 45.91
N ARG A 20 5.48 -25.05 44.69
CA ARG A 20 4.22 -24.77 43.99
C ARG A 20 3.01 -25.18 44.84
N ASP A 21 2.18 -24.19 45.17
CA ASP A 21 0.87 -24.31 45.80
C ASP A 21 -0.12 -25.07 44.88
N PRO A 22 -0.70 -26.21 45.31
CA PRO A 22 -1.63 -27.00 44.49
C PRO A 22 -3.11 -26.55 44.57
N ARG A 23 -3.46 -25.39 45.14
CA ARG A 23 -4.88 -25.02 45.40
C ARG A 23 -5.47 -23.84 44.61
N ARG A 24 -5.05 -23.61 43.35
CA ARG A 24 -5.74 -22.69 42.42
C ARG A 24 -6.20 -23.30 41.09
N ARG A 25 -6.65 -24.56 41.12
CA ARG A 25 -7.41 -25.19 40.03
C ARG A 25 -8.90 -25.32 40.40
N ARG A 26 -9.69 -24.26 40.19
CA ARG A 26 -11.15 -24.35 39.92
C ARG A 26 -11.73 -22.95 39.66
N ARG A 27 -12.60 -22.85 38.64
CA ARG A 27 -13.31 -21.66 38.11
C ARG A 27 -12.39 -20.81 37.23
N GLN A 28 -12.54 -20.72 35.90
CA GLN A 28 -13.76 -20.51 35.13
C GLN A 28 -13.64 -21.22 33.77
N ARG A 29 -14.47 -22.24 33.53
CA ARG A 29 -14.73 -22.75 32.18
C ARG A 29 -15.74 -21.79 31.53
N ARG A 30 -15.29 -20.97 30.59
CA ARG A 30 -16.21 -20.26 29.67
C ARG A 30 -16.79 -21.28 28.69
N PRO A 31 -18.10 -21.27 28.41
CA PRO A 31 -18.70 -22.19 27.46
C PRO A 31 -18.25 -21.87 26.03
N HIS A 32 -17.88 -22.91 25.29
CA HIS A 32 -17.67 -22.84 23.85
C HIS A 32 -18.94 -22.32 23.15
N PRO A 33 -18.84 -21.35 22.22
CA PRO A 33 -19.95 -21.03 21.35
C PRO A 33 -20.23 -22.24 20.44
N ARG A 34 -21.46 -22.74 20.52
CA ARG A 34 -22.00 -23.80 19.66
C ARG A 34 -21.82 -23.38 18.20
N ARG A 35 -21.13 -24.21 17.41
CA ARG A 35 -21.09 -24.12 15.94
C ARG A 35 -22.54 -24.09 15.42
N ARG A 36 -23.00 -22.92 14.95
CA ARG A 36 -24.23 -22.83 14.15
C ARG A 36 -23.94 -23.52 12.81
N ARG A 37 -24.75 -24.55 12.50
CA ARG A 37 -24.78 -25.20 11.19
C ARG A 37 -25.06 -24.13 10.14
N ARG A 38 -24.18 -24.03 9.13
CA ARG A 38 -24.43 -23.25 7.91
C ARG A 38 -25.68 -23.84 7.22
N PRO A 39 -26.69 -23.05 6.86
CA PRO A 39 -27.70 -23.50 5.91
C PRO A 39 -27.06 -23.69 4.54
N ALA A 40 -27.46 -24.76 3.85
CA ALA A 40 -27.03 -25.08 2.50
C ALA A 40 -27.43 -23.96 1.53
N VAL A 41 -26.47 -23.50 0.73
CA VAL A 41 -26.72 -22.58 -0.39
C VAL A 41 -27.30 -23.40 -1.54
N PRO A 42 -28.50 -23.08 -2.07
CA PRO A 42 -29.06 -23.76 -3.23
C PRO A 42 -28.25 -23.45 -4.50
N GLY A 43 -28.02 -24.49 -5.31
CA GLY A 43 -27.35 -24.37 -6.61
C GLY A 43 -28.15 -23.57 -7.64
N PRO A 44 -27.51 -23.22 -8.79
CA PRO A 44 -28.09 -22.36 -9.80
C PRO A 44 -29.20 -23.09 -10.56
N ARG A 45 -30.35 -22.43 -10.73
CA ARG A 45 -31.39 -22.86 -11.68
C ARG A 45 -31.21 -22.15 -13.04
N PRO A 46 -31.46 -22.84 -14.16
CA PRO A 46 -31.24 -22.31 -15.50
C PRO A 46 -32.42 -21.47 -16.01
N GLY A 47 -32.06 -20.48 -16.83
CA GLY A 47 -32.77 -19.98 -18.03
C GLY A 47 -34.21 -19.51 -17.91
N LEU A 48 -34.46 -18.23 -18.17
CA LEU A 48 -35.68 -17.77 -18.86
C LEU A 48 -35.41 -16.49 -19.65
N THR A 49 -36.10 -16.43 -20.78
CA THR A 49 -35.86 -15.66 -22.00
C THR A 49 -36.42 -14.23 -21.99
N ALA A 50 -35.83 -13.44 -22.89
CA ALA A 50 -36.23 -12.14 -23.42
C ALA A 50 -37.72 -11.76 -23.38
N ARG A 51 -38.00 -10.49 -23.01
CA ARG A 51 -39.04 -9.67 -23.64
C ARG A 51 -38.59 -8.20 -23.73
N GLN A 52 -38.71 -7.68 -24.94
CA GLN A 52 -38.56 -6.28 -25.35
C GLN A 52 -39.65 -5.39 -24.73
N ARG A 53 -39.33 -4.11 -24.49
CA ARG A 53 -40.16 -2.94 -24.89
C ARG A 53 -39.36 -1.62 -24.80
N PRO A 54 -39.76 -0.57 -25.54
CA PRO A 54 -38.86 0.49 -26.03
C PRO A 54 -39.00 1.84 -25.31
N GLY A 55 -37.96 2.67 -25.49
CA GLY A 55 -38.07 4.12 -25.69
C GLY A 55 -37.98 5.02 -24.46
N ALA A 56 -36.88 5.79 -24.36
CA ALA A 56 -36.88 7.26 -24.33
C ALA A 56 -35.57 7.82 -23.72
N GLY A 57 -35.00 8.84 -24.40
CA GLY A 57 -34.16 9.85 -23.76
C GLY A 57 -32.66 9.55 -23.65
N ARG A 58 -31.88 9.85 -24.69
CA ARG A 58 -30.42 10.06 -24.57
C ARG A 58 -30.14 11.50 -24.15
N PRO A 59 -29.47 11.78 -23.02
CA PRO A 59 -28.67 12.99 -22.88
C PRO A 59 -27.32 12.80 -23.58
N ARG A 60 -26.81 13.87 -24.19
CA ARG A 60 -25.52 13.95 -24.86
C ARG A 60 -24.40 13.71 -23.84
N GLY A 61 -23.81 12.50 -23.87
CA GLY A 61 -22.65 12.15 -23.07
C GLY A 61 -21.37 12.68 -23.70
N ILE A 62 -20.63 13.47 -22.94
CA ILE A 62 -19.23 13.83 -23.22
C ILE A 62 -18.43 12.52 -23.17
N CYS A 63 -18.04 12.02 -24.34
CA CYS A 63 -17.22 10.82 -24.49
C CYS A 63 -15.79 11.14 -24.00
N HIS A 64 -15.51 10.90 -22.73
CA HIS A 64 -14.13 10.83 -22.25
C HIS A 64 -13.53 9.54 -22.83
N GLN A 65 -12.49 9.68 -23.64
CA GLN A 65 -11.78 8.56 -24.25
C GLN A 65 -11.12 7.73 -23.15
N ILE A 66 -11.78 6.66 -22.69
CA ILE A 66 -11.14 5.59 -21.93
C ILE A 66 -10.19 4.89 -22.89
N ARG A 67 -8.91 5.24 -22.87
CA ARG A 67 -7.90 4.54 -23.65
C ARG A 67 -7.55 3.24 -22.93
N ARG A 68 -8.16 2.14 -23.39
CA ARG A 68 -7.64 0.80 -23.13
C ARG A 68 -6.47 0.58 -24.09
N CYS A 69 -5.25 0.64 -23.60
CA CYS A 69 -4.11 0.20 -24.40
C CYS A 69 -4.14 -1.33 -24.53
N ALA A 70 -4.46 -1.83 -25.72
CA ALA A 70 -4.04 -3.15 -26.17
C ALA A 70 -2.67 -2.96 -26.84
N TYR A 71 -1.61 -3.52 -26.26
CA TYR A 71 -0.25 -3.27 -26.73
C TYR A 71 0.18 -4.29 -27.80
N ILE A 72 0.62 -3.78 -28.95
CA ILE A 72 1.37 -4.50 -29.99
C ILE A 72 2.48 -3.52 -30.44
N GLY A 73 3.75 -3.79 -30.14
CA GLY A 73 4.86 -2.99 -30.63
C GLY A 73 6.18 -3.19 -29.88
N THR A 74 7.28 -3.19 -30.63
CA THR A 74 8.67 -3.51 -30.21
C THR A 74 9.44 -2.21 -29.81
N PRO A 75 10.40 -2.23 -28.87
CA PRO A 75 11.04 -1.01 -28.35
C PRO A 75 12.26 -0.56 -29.18
N PRO A 76 12.63 0.74 -29.12
CA PRO A 76 13.98 1.19 -29.43
C PRO A 76 14.75 1.68 -28.18
N ASP A 77 16.07 1.71 -28.34
CA ASP A 77 17.13 1.86 -27.33
C ASP A 77 17.10 3.16 -26.51
N LEU A 78 17.44 3.03 -25.21
CA LEU A 78 17.53 4.11 -24.23
C LEU A 78 18.99 4.59 -24.08
N VAL A 79 19.19 5.89 -24.22
CA VAL A 79 20.41 6.61 -23.78
C VAL A 79 20.11 7.31 -22.46
N THR A 80 20.93 7.04 -21.44
CA THR A 80 20.85 7.66 -20.11
C THR A 80 21.68 8.95 -20.05
N HIS A 81 21.07 10.05 -19.62
CA HIS A 81 21.80 11.18 -19.03
C HIS A 81 21.23 11.48 -17.65
N SER A 82 22.10 11.38 -16.65
CA SER A 82 21.87 11.77 -15.26
C SER A 82 22.41 13.18 -15.07
N SER A 83 21.59 14.07 -14.52
CA SER A 83 22.07 15.32 -13.95
C SER A 83 21.13 15.75 -12.81
N ALA A 84 21.70 15.78 -11.61
CA ALA A 84 21.06 16.31 -10.41
C ALA A 84 20.86 17.83 -10.54
N HIS A 85 19.65 18.31 -10.26
CA HIS A 85 19.38 19.74 -10.08
C HIS A 85 19.03 20.06 -8.63
N PRO A 86 19.62 21.12 -8.04
CA PRO A 86 19.27 21.59 -6.72
C PRO A 86 18.08 22.58 -6.77
N GLY A 87 17.18 22.44 -5.79
CA GLY A 87 16.46 23.54 -5.16
C GLY A 87 15.37 24.24 -5.96
N THR A 88 14.21 23.60 -6.16
CA THR A 88 12.97 24.33 -6.44
C THR A 88 12.35 24.78 -5.11
N SER A 89 12.23 26.10 -4.92
CA SER A 89 11.55 26.72 -3.79
C SER A 89 10.14 26.16 -3.61
N LEU A 90 9.94 25.37 -2.56
CA LEU A 90 8.62 24.95 -2.11
C LEU A 90 7.88 26.20 -1.61
N GLY A 91 6.63 26.39 -2.02
CA GLY A 91 5.73 27.38 -1.41
C GLY A 91 5.56 27.14 0.10
N PRO A 92 4.75 27.96 0.80
CA PRO A 92 4.54 27.78 2.23
C PRO A 92 4.18 26.32 2.53
N VAL A 93 4.92 25.70 3.44
CA VAL A 93 4.64 24.32 3.90
C VAL A 93 3.29 24.37 4.61
N VAL A 94 2.25 24.01 3.87
CA VAL A 94 0.91 23.89 4.42
C VAL A 94 0.94 22.69 5.37
N GLY A 95 0.85 22.96 6.67
CA GLY A 95 0.86 21.92 7.70
C GLY A 95 -0.39 21.03 7.64
N ASP A 96 -0.32 19.88 8.31
CA ASP A 96 -1.37 18.86 8.35
C ASP A 96 -2.76 19.38 8.74
N GLU A 97 -2.85 20.47 9.51
CA GLU A 97 -4.12 21.05 9.98
C GLU A 97 -5.03 21.46 8.83
N VAL A 98 -4.49 22.16 7.82
CA VAL A 98 -5.25 22.63 6.66
C VAL A 98 -5.75 21.44 5.83
N TRP A 99 -4.91 20.42 5.66
CA TRP A 99 -5.27 19.24 4.90
C TRP A 99 -6.25 18.35 5.63
N ARG A 100 -6.17 18.29 6.97
CA ARG A 100 -7.11 17.57 7.82
C ARG A 100 -8.53 18.13 7.71
N GLU A 101 -8.69 19.44 7.66
CA GLU A 101 -10.01 20.06 7.46
C GLU A 101 -10.61 19.71 6.09
N ARG A 102 -9.78 19.65 5.05
CA ARG A 102 -10.22 19.35 3.68
C ARG A 102 -10.44 17.85 3.42
N PHE A 103 -9.66 17.00 4.08
CA PHE A 103 -9.67 15.53 3.91
C PHE A 103 -9.85 14.82 5.26
N PRO A 104 -10.96 15.06 5.98
CA PRO A 104 -11.13 14.55 7.35
C PRO A 104 -11.15 13.03 7.43
N ALA A 105 -11.63 12.34 6.39
CA ALA A 105 -11.63 10.88 6.32
C ALA A 105 -10.22 10.30 6.19
N LEU A 106 -9.37 10.91 5.35
CA LEU A 106 -7.98 10.50 5.16
C LEU A 106 -7.13 10.72 6.42
N TYR A 107 -7.39 11.81 7.15
CA TYR A 107 -6.68 12.15 8.39
C TYR A 107 -7.26 11.53 9.65
N ALA A 108 -8.39 10.83 9.58
CA ALA A 108 -8.95 10.13 10.72
C ALA A 108 -7.99 9.01 11.16
N GLU A 109 -7.79 8.86 12.48
CA GLU A 109 -7.08 7.68 12.98
C GLU A 109 -7.90 6.44 12.65
N ALA A 110 -7.26 5.46 12.03
CA ALA A 110 -7.89 4.20 11.65
C ALA A 110 -7.14 3.02 12.26
N TYR A 111 -7.85 1.92 12.48
CA TYR A 111 -7.25 0.65 12.82
C TYR A 111 -7.32 -0.27 11.59
N VAL A 112 -6.20 -0.90 11.26
CA VAL A 112 -6.08 -1.75 10.07
C VAL A 112 -5.97 -3.21 10.49
N ASP A 113 -7.09 -3.91 10.49
CA ASP A 113 -7.24 -5.27 11.02
C ASP A 113 -6.18 -6.25 10.52
N TYR A 114 -5.93 -6.27 9.20
CA TYR A 114 -5.01 -7.24 8.60
C TYR A 114 -3.54 -6.99 8.99
N ALA A 115 -3.21 -5.74 9.36
CA ALA A 115 -1.86 -5.33 9.76
C ALA A 115 -1.70 -5.29 11.30
N ASP A 116 -2.80 -5.28 12.06
CA ASP A 116 -2.81 -5.07 13.51
C ASP A 116 -2.01 -3.81 13.90
N CYS A 117 -2.42 -2.68 13.33
CA CYS A 117 -1.82 -1.39 13.59
C CYS A 117 -2.86 -0.26 13.59
N ARG A 118 -2.50 0.84 14.26
CA ARG A 118 -3.19 2.13 14.10
C ARG A 118 -2.45 2.98 13.10
N THR A 119 -3.20 3.64 12.22
CA THR A 119 -2.65 4.51 11.18
C THR A 119 -3.10 5.96 11.37
N ARG A 120 -2.16 6.90 11.22
CA ARG A 120 -2.42 8.33 11.15
C ARG A 120 -1.77 8.92 9.91
N TYR A 121 -2.50 9.71 9.14
CA TYR A 121 -1.98 10.34 7.93
C TYR A 121 -1.20 11.62 8.25
N THR A 122 -0.13 11.89 7.50
CA THR A 122 0.68 13.11 7.63
C THR A 122 1.34 13.49 6.29
N THR A 123 1.55 14.79 6.09
CA THR A 123 2.40 15.37 5.03
C THR A 123 3.72 15.92 5.59
N ALA A 124 4.01 15.71 6.88
CA ALA A 124 5.32 16.04 7.43
C ALA A 124 6.40 15.21 6.75
N ASP A 125 7.63 15.73 6.73
CA ASP A 125 8.77 15.00 6.19
C ASP A 125 8.93 13.67 6.92
N VAL A 126 9.14 12.63 6.12
CA VAL A 126 9.25 11.25 6.58
C VAL A 126 10.66 10.74 6.38
N ALA A 127 11.17 10.03 7.38
CA ALA A 127 12.47 9.38 7.29
C ALA A 127 12.38 8.13 6.40
N ASP A 128 13.27 8.02 5.41
CA ASP A 128 13.32 6.93 4.42
C ASP A 128 13.37 5.56 5.12
N GLU A 129 14.18 5.43 6.18
CA GLU A 129 14.38 4.20 6.94
C GLU A 129 13.10 3.68 7.62
N LEU A 130 12.09 4.53 7.79
CA LEU A 130 10.80 4.12 8.34
C LEU A 130 9.82 3.68 7.24
N VAL A 131 10.11 3.88 5.97
CA VAL A 131 9.24 3.49 4.86
C VAL A 131 9.28 1.98 4.67
N SER A 132 8.13 1.35 4.92
CA SER A 132 7.91 -0.08 4.72
C SER A 132 7.14 -0.40 3.43
N ARG A 133 6.37 0.58 2.94
CA ARG A 133 5.57 0.48 1.72
C ARG A 133 5.57 1.81 1.00
N LEU A 134 5.52 1.75 -0.32
CA LEU A 134 5.42 2.93 -1.18
C LEU A 134 4.34 2.68 -2.23
N HIS A 135 3.38 3.60 -2.34
CA HIS A 135 2.43 3.65 -3.47
C HIS A 135 2.62 4.95 -4.25
N LEU A 136 2.36 4.88 -5.55
CA LEU A 136 2.70 5.92 -6.49
C LEU A 136 1.45 6.52 -7.11
N VAL A 137 1.30 7.83 -6.96
CA VAL A 137 0.49 8.62 -7.89
C VAL A 137 1.32 8.79 -9.16
N ALA A 138 1.30 7.75 -9.99
CA ALA A 138 2.04 7.68 -11.23
C ALA A 138 1.27 8.39 -12.35
N THR A 139 1.90 9.32 -13.03
CA THR A 139 1.28 10.17 -14.07
C THR A 139 2.03 10.08 -15.38
N THR A 140 1.32 9.96 -16.50
CA THR A 140 1.93 10.01 -17.83
C THR A 140 2.30 11.44 -18.23
N PRO A 141 3.12 11.67 -19.26
CA PRO A 141 3.43 13.02 -19.75
C PRO A 141 2.20 13.84 -20.16
N GLU A 142 1.10 13.16 -20.52
CA GLU A 142 -0.20 13.77 -20.84
C GLU A 142 -1.02 14.16 -19.60
N GLY A 143 -0.54 13.89 -18.39
CA GLY A 143 -1.25 14.18 -17.13
C GLY A 143 -2.33 13.16 -16.76
N LEU A 144 -2.25 11.93 -17.31
CA LEU A 144 -3.17 10.84 -16.96
C LEU A 144 -2.59 10.00 -15.81
N VAL A 145 -3.43 9.61 -14.86
CA VAL A 145 -3.07 8.78 -13.71
C VAL A 145 -3.11 7.31 -14.09
N VAL A 146 -2.05 6.57 -13.75
CA VAL A 146 -1.98 5.13 -13.89
C VAL A 146 -2.69 4.46 -12.72
N VAL A 147 -3.66 3.60 -13.02
CA VAL A 147 -4.37 2.78 -12.01
C VAL A 147 -4.37 1.31 -12.43
N CYS A 148 -4.26 0.44 -11.44
CA CYS A 148 -4.17 -1.00 -11.63
C CYS A 148 -5.47 -1.67 -11.17
N ARG A 149 -5.73 -2.87 -11.70
CA ARG A 149 -6.70 -3.79 -11.11
C ARG A 149 -6.22 -5.21 -11.11
N SER A 150 -6.39 -5.85 -9.96
CA SER A 150 -5.99 -7.23 -9.77
C SER A 150 -7.02 -8.24 -10.26
N VAL A 151 -6.60 -9.49 -10.34
CA VAL A 151 -7.46 -10.65 -10.62
C VAL A 151 -8.58 -10.81 -9.58
N ARG A 152 -8.38 -10.35 -8.35
CA ARG A 152 -9.40 -10.32 -7.28
C ARG A 152 -10.34 -9.11 -7.38
N GLY A 153 -10.16 -8.28 -8.42
CA GLY A 153 -10.99 -7.12 -8.71
C GLY A 153 -10.63 -5.86 -7.91
N TRP A 154 -9.56 -5.90 -7.12
CA TRP A 154 -9.09 -4.76 -6.33
C TRP A 154 -8.51 -3.72 -7.26
N ARG A 155 -8.83 -2.44 -7.05
CA ARG A 155 -8.37 -1.30 -7.83
C ARG A 155 -7.49 -0.43 -6.95
N PHE A 156 -6.29 -0.11 -7.42
CA PHE A 156 -5.25 0.50 -6.60
C PHE A 156 -4.27 1.32 -7.42
N LEU A 157 -3.50 2.17 -6.74
CA LEU A 157 -2.32 2.84 -7.28
C LEU A 157 -1.13 1.87 -7.24
N PRO A 158 -0.25 1.83 -8.26
CA PRO A 158 0.90 0.93 -8.26
C PRO A 158 1.80 1.16 -7.05
N GLY A 159 2.30 0.09 -6.45
CA GLY A 159 3.12 0.15 -5.25
C GLY A 159 3.11 -1.14 -4.44
N GLY A 160 4.02 -1.20 -3.48
CA GLY A 160 4.14 -2.40 -2.67
C GLY A 160 5.09 -2.25 -1.49
N THR A 161 5.59 -3.40 -1.05
CA THR A 161 6.41 -3.51 0.17
C THR A 161 7.88 -3.41 -0.21
N ARG A 162 8.65 -2.70 0.61
CA ARG A 162 10.10 -2.57 0.45
C ARG A 162 10.80 -3.91 0.65
N GLU A 163 11.71 -4.26 -0.24
CA GLU A 163 12.59 -5.43 -0.12
C GLU A 163 13.88 -5.09 0.66
N PRO A 164 14.65 -6.09 1.14
CA PRO A 164 15.89 -5.84 1.86
C PRO A 164 16.87 -4.97 1.06
N ASP A 165 17.48 -3.99 1.73
CA ASP A 165 18.49 -3.07 1.18
C ASP A 165 18.03 -2.24 -0.03
N GLU A 166 16.75 -2.27 -0.37
CA GLU A 166 16.17 -1.55 -1.51
C GLU A 166 16.04 -0.06 -1.20
N SER A 167 16.53 0.84 -2.06
CA SER A 167 16.22 2.27 -1.98
C SER A 167 14.77 2.56 -2.40
N LEU A 168 14.22 3.71 -2.01
CA LEU A 168 12.86 4.09 -2.46
C LEU A 168 12.72 4.21 -3.97
N LEU A 169 13.80 4.60 -4.66
CA LEU A 169 13.83 4.68 -6.11
C LEU A 169 13.81 3.30 -6.76
N GLU A 170 14.53 2.33 -6.19
CA GLU A 170 14.51 0.94 -6.66
C GLU A 170 13.15 0.30 -6.42
N LEU A 171 12.57 0.50 -5.23
CA LEU A 171 11.20 0.10 -4.89
C LEU A 171 10.19 0.63 -5.91
N ALA A 172 10.20 1.95 -6.16
CA ALA A 172 9.30 2.56 -7.12
C ALA A 172 9.45 1.96 -8.54
N ARG A 173 10.68 1.79 -9.02
CA ARG A 173 10.95 1.21 -10.35
C ARG A 173 10.49 -0.24 -10.46
N ARG A 174 10.72 -1.05 -9.41
CA ARG A 174 10.29 -2.44 -9.36
C ARG A 174 8.77 -2.54 -9.42
N GLU A 175 8.07 -1.84 -8.52
CA GLU A 175 6.61 -1.89 -8.44
C GLU A 175 5.94 -1.35 -9.73
N LEU A 176 6.46 -0.27 -10.32
CA LEU A 176 5.97 0.24 -11.60
C LEU A 176 6.08 -0.79 -12.73
N ARG A 177 7.19 -1.53 -12.79
CA ARG A 177 7.38 -2.58 -13.79
C ARG A 177 6.46 -3.76 -13.52
N GLU A 178 6.41 -4.21 -12.26
CA GLU A 178 5.67 -5.39 -11.84
C GLU A 178 4.16 -5.24 -12.00
N GLU A 179 3.62 -4.08 -11.60
CA GLU A 179 2.17 -3.88 -11.51
C GLU A 179 1.61 -3.03 -12.64
N ALA A 180 2.40 -2.15 -13.26
CA ALA A 180 1.92 -1.24 -14.30
C ALA A 180 2.59 -1.45 -15.67
N GLY A 181 3.65 -2.24 -15.75
CA GLY A 181 4.46 -2.32 -16.97
C GLY A 181 5.05 -0.97 -17.37
N ALA A 182 5.39 -0.14 -16.39
CA ALA A 182 5.81 1.24 -16.58
C ALA A 182 7.26 1.48 -16.14
N GLU A 183 7.86 2.51 -16.74
CA GLU A 183 9.18 3.04 -16.38
C GLU A 183 9.03 4.44 -15.79
N LEU A 184 9.79 4.71 -14.74
CA LEU A 184 9.93 6.04 -14.17
C LEU A 184 10.74 6.94 -15.13
N THR A 185 10.17 8.07 -15.53
CA THR A 185 10.80 9.05 -16.45
C THR A 185 11.20 10.35 -15.78
N GLY A 186 10.72 10.61 -14.56
CA GLY A 186 11.04 11.81 -13.79
C GLY A 186 11.44 11.53 -12.34
N ASP A 187 11.41 12.58 -11.52
CA ASP A 187 11.76 12.50 -10.10
C ASP A 187 10.69 11.76 -9.29
N LEU A 188 11.14 10.98 -8.31
CA LEU A 188 10.30 10.42 -7.28
C LEU A 188 10.16 11.43 -6.14
N ARG A 189 8.95 11.93 -5.90
CA ARG A 189 8.70 12.92 -4.85
C ARG A 189 7.73 12.37 -3.81
N LEU A 190 8.25 12.04 -2.63
CA LEU A 190 7.43 11.77 -1.45
C LEU A 190 6.61 13.01 -1.08
N PHE A 191 5.36 12.82 -0.71
CA PHE A 191 4.50 13.93 -0.29
C PHE A 191 3.64 13.63 0.94
N ALA A 192 3.45 12.35 1.28
CA ALA A 192 2.68 11.96 2.44
C ALA A 192 2.94 10.53 2.88
N ALA A 193 2.47 10.18 4.07
CA ALA A 193 2.43 8.80 4.54
C ALA A 193 1.29 8.56 5.53
N HIS A 194 0.87 7.30 5.65
CA HIS A 194 0.30 6.80 6.89
C HIS A 194 1.41 6.35 7.83
N VAL A 195 1.47 6.93 9.02
CA VAL A 195 2.25 6.43 10.16
C VAL A 195 1.51 5.25 10.76
N ALA A 196 2.06 4.04 10.62
CA ALA A 196 1.52 2.80 11.13
C ALA A 196 2.22 2.39 12.43
N ASP A 197 1.52 2.48 13.55
CA ASP A 197 1.96 2.00 14.86
C ASP A 197 1.41 0.58 15.09
N SER A 198 2.26 -0.44 15.03
CA SER A 198 1.86 -1.86 15.16
C SER A 198 1.71 -2.31 16.61
N ASN A 199 0.71 -3.14 16.89
CA ASN A 199 0.56 -3.84 18.17
C ASN A 199 1.24 -5.22 18.19
N ARG A 200 1.79 -5.67 17.05
CA ARG A 200 2.46 -6.96 16.96
C ARG A 200 3.76 -6.94 17.75
N SER A 201 4.14 -8.09 18.29
CA SER A 201 5.41 -8.24 19.02
C SER A 201 6.65 -8.26 18.11
N SER A 202 6.48 -8.39 16.80
CA SER A 202 7.55 -8.49 15.81
C SER A 202 7.14 -7.86 14.48
N PRO A 203 8.09 -7.44 13.62
CA PRO A 203 7.78 -6.89 12.31
C PRO A 203 7.08 -7.91 11.41
N TYR A 204 6.42 -7.41 10.35
CA TYR A 204 5.81 -8.26 9.32
C TYR A 204 6.85 -9.05 8.51
N ARG A 205 7.99 -8.41 8.19
CA ARG A 205 9.20 -9.05 7.64
C ARG A 205 10.42 -8.56 8.44
N PRO A 206 11.47 -9.38 8.66
CA PRO A 206 12.56 -9.05 9.57
C PRO A 206 13.29 -7.72 9.31
N HIS A 207 13.36 -7.29 8.04
CA HIS A 207 14.04 -6.06 7.64
C HIS A 207 13.17 -4.80 7.71
N LEU A 208 11.85 -4.94 7.91
CA LEU A 208 10.93 -3.81 7.93
C LEU A 208 10.92 -3.13 9.30
N PRO A 209 10.74 -1.79 9.35
CA PRO A 209 10.74 -1.03 10.59
C PRO A 209 9.59 -1.45 11.51
N HIS A 210 9.86 -1.48 12.81
CA HIS A 210 8.93 -1.88 13.87
C HIS A 210 9.35 -1.24 15.21
N PRO A 211 8.41 -0.86 16.10
CA PRO A 211 6.95 -1.01 15.99
C PRO A 211 6.27 0.02 15.10
N ARG A 212 6.99 1.07 14.71
CA ARG A 212 6.49 2.14 13.83
C ARG A 212 7.05 1.96 12.42
N ALA A 213 6.15 2.03 11.44
CA ALA A 213 6.49 2.01 10.03
C ALA A 213 5.68 3.09 9.28
N LEU A 214 6.09 3.41 8.06
CA LEU A 214 5.40 4.33 7.18
C LEU A 214 4.91 3.59 5.94
N TRP A 215 3.66 3.87 5.57
CA TRP A 215 3.10 3.52 4.27
C TRP A 215 3.05 4.82 3.47
N ALA A 216 4.09 5.03 2.69
CA ALA A 216 4.37 6.30 2.03
C ALA A 216 3.67 6.40 0.66
N TYR A 217 3.48 7.64 0.23
CA TYR A 217 2.96 8.00 -1.06
C TYR A 217 3.92 8.96 -1.75
N ALA A 218 4.19 8.70 -3.03
CA ALA A 218 4.99 9.58 -3.87
C ALA A 218 4.27 9.89 -5.18
N THR A 219 4.60 11.03 -5.78
CA THR A 219 4.31 11.28 -7.20
C THR A 219 5.48 10.82 -8.06
N ALA A 220 5.15 10.33 -9.25
CA ALA A 220 6.12 9.83 -10.21
C ALA A 220 5.64 10.13 -11.64
N GLU A 221 6.48 10.75 -12.47
CA GLU A 221 6.22 10.77 -13.91
C GLU A 221 6.68 9.44 -14.53
N VAL A 222 5.81 8.83 -15.34
CA VAL A 222 6.04 7.49 -15.88
C VAL A 222 5.66 7.37 -17.35
N ARG A 223 6.24 6.36 -18.01
CA ARG A 223 5.84 5.91 -19.34
C ARG A 223 5.45 4.43 -19.26
N LEU A 224 4.29 4.07 -19.80
CA LEU A 224 3.92 2.66 -19.98
C LEU A 224 4.72 2.09 -21.13
N VAL A 225 5.47 1.02 -20.88
CA VAL A 225 6.37 0.38 -21.85
C VAL A 225 5.99 -1.07 -22.15
N GLY A 226 5.07 -1.66 -21.39
CA GLY A 226 4.62 -3.02 -21.63
C GLY A 226 3.48 -3.43 -20.70
N ALA A 227 3.26 -4.74 -20.63
CA ALA A 227 2.36 -5.35 -19.66
C ALA A 227 3.04 -5.44 -18.27
N PRO A 228 2.25 -5.46 -17.18
CA PRO A 228 2.77 -5.81 -15.85
C PRO A 228 3.50 -7.16 -15.89
N THR A 229 4.67 -7.25 -15.26
CA THR A 229 5.45 -8.50 -15.26
C THR A 229 4.87 -9.55 -14.31
N ASN A 230 4.04 -9.17 -13.33
CA ASN A 230 3.30 -10.07 -12.44
C ASN A 230 4.18 -11.20 -11.83
N PRO A 231 5.10 -10.88 -10.91
CA PRO A 231 5.93 -11.89 -10.26
C PRO A 231 5.07 -12.88 -9.43
N ASP A 232 5.56 -14.11 -9.26
CA ASP A 232 4.85 -15.23 -8.62
C ASP A 232 4.39 -14.96 -7.17
N HIS A 233 4.97 -13.96 -6.51
CA HIS A 233 4.75 -13.65 -5.10
C HIS A 233 3.86 -12.41 -4.88
N GLY A 234 3.41 -11.76 -5.96
CA GLY A 234 2.58 -10.55 -5.95
C GLY A 234 1.11 -10.81 -6.22
N GLU A 235 0.29 -9.77 -6.05
CA GLU A 235 -1.09 -9.77 -6.54
C GLU A 235 -1.07 -9.68 -8.07
N VAL A 236 -1.76 -10.60 -8.77
CA VAL A 236 -1.76 -10.62 -10.23
C VAL A 236 -2.59 -9.45 -10.78
N VAL A 237 -1.94 -8.52 -11.48
CA VAL A 237 -2.57 -7.41 -12.20
C VAL A 237 -3.08 -7.87 -13.56
N VAL A 238 -4.37 -7.67 -13.78
CA VAL A 238 -5.07 -8.06 -15.01
C VAL A 238 -5.51 -6.87 -15.86
N GLN A 239 -5.35 -5.65 -15.35
CA GLN A 239 -5.69 -4.42 -16.07
C GLN A 239 -4.87 -3.24 -15.54
N VAL A 240 -4.32 -2.48 -16.47
CA VAL A 240 -3.68 -1.18 -16.24
C VAL A 240 -4.43 -0.16 -17.09
N LEU A 241 -4.82 0.97 -16.50
CA LEU A 241 -5.51 2.06 -17.19
C LEU A 241 -4.75 3.37 -16.95
N THR A 242 -4.78 4.26 -17.94
CA THR A 242 -4.43 5.67 -17.78
C THR A 242 -5.71 6.49 -17.85
N LEU A 243 -6.01 7.23 -16.79
CA LEU A 243 -7.27 7.93 -16.63
C LEU A 243 -7.05 9.40 -16.23
N PRO A 244 -7.92 10.32 -16.65
CA PRO A 244 -8.00 11.64 -16.02
C PRO A 244 -8.19 11.52 -14.50
N VAL A 245 -7.70 12.50 -13.73
CA VAL A 245 -7.74 12.46 -12.25
C VAL A 245 -9.12 12.12 -11.71
N THR A 246 -10.17 12.78 -12.19
CA THR A 246 -11.55 12.55 -11.73
C THR A 246 -12.03 11.11 -11.97
N ASP A 247 -11.67 10.55 -13.14
CA ASP A 247 -12.04 9.19 -13.50
C ASP A 247 -11.22 8.16 -12.70
N ALA A 248 -9.94 8.44 -12.47
CA ALA A 248 -9.05 7.63 -11.65
C ALA A 248 -9.52 7.58 -10.18
N VAL A 249 -9.92 8.72 -9.62
CA VAL A 249 -10.56 8.80 -8.29
C VAL A 249 -11.80 7.92 -8.24
N THR A 250 -12.75 8.12 -9.16
CA THR A 250 -13.99 7.34 -9.23
C THR A 250 -13.71 5.84 -9.39
N TYR A 251 -12.67 5.51 -10.16
CA TYR A 251 -12.25 4.13 -10.37
C TYR A 251 -11.75 3.49 -9.07
N LEU A 252 -10.86 4.16 -8.34
CA LEU A 252 -10.25 3.68 -7.09
C LEU A 252 -11.30 3.53 -5.98
N GLU A 253 -12.21 4.49 -5.81
CA GLU A 253 -13.23 4.48 -4.75
C GLU A 253 -14.08 3.22 -4.69
N ALA A 254 -14.24 2.53 -5.81
CA ALA A 254 -15.03 1.30 -5.86
C ALA A 254 -14.48 0.18 -4.94
N THR A 255 -13.19 0.19 -4.62
CA THR A 255 -12.56 -0.84 -3.76
C THR A 255 -11.53 -0.29 -2.78
N ASP A 256 -10.95 0.88 -3.05
CA ASP A 256 -9.87 1.49 -2.28
C ASP A 256 -10.11 3.00 -2.11
N PRO A 257 -11.02 3.38 -1.19
CA PRO A 257 -11.31 4.79 -0.93
C PRO A 257 -10.10 5.55 -0.38
N VAL A 258 -9.15 4.87 0.27
CA VAL A 258 -7.94 5.50 0.80
C VAL A 258 -7.05 5.98 -0.36
N HIS A 259 -6.78 5.13 -1.34
CA HIS A 259 -6.01 5.57 -2.52
C HIS A 259 -6.73 6.62 -3.35
N ALA A 260 -8.07 6.60 -3.39
CA ALA A 260 -8.84 7.68 -4.02
C ALA A 260 -8.63 9.02 -3.31
N ASP A 261 -8.68 9.03 -1.97
CA ASP A 261 -8.46 10.25 -1.17
C ASP A 261 -7.02 10.74 -1.23
N VAL A 262 -6.03 9.83 -1.25
CA VAL A 262 -4.63 10.17 -1.48
C VAL A 262 -4.45 10.85 -2.85
N LEU A 263 -5.09 10.33 -3.90
CA LEU A 263 -5.05 10.95 -5.23
C LEU A 263 -5.70 12.34 -5.24
N ARG A 264 -6.87 12.50 -4.60
CA ARG A 264 -7.49 13.82 -4.44
C ARG A 264 -6.58 14.79 -3.70
N HIS A 265 -5.90 14.31 -2.67
CA HIS A 265 -4.96 15.11 -1.89
C HIS A 265 -3.76 15.55 -2.74
N ALA A 266 -3.10 14.62 -3.44
CA ALA A 266 -1.99 14.94 -4.35
C ALA A 266 -2.41 15.96 -5.42
N HIS A 267 -3.61 15.82 -5.98
CA HIS A 267 -4.17 16.78 -6.93
C HIS A 267 -4.43 18.15 -6.28
N ALA A 268 -5.00 18.19 -5.08
CA ALA A 268 -5.25 19.42 -4.33
C ALA A 268 -3.97 20.16 -3.92
N MET A 269 -2.87 19.43 -3.72
CA MET A 269 -1.54 19.98 -3.50
C MET A 269 -0.87 20.50 -4.79
N GLY A 270 -1.48 20.29 -5.96
CA GLY A 270 -0.91 20.67 -7.26
C GLY A 270 0.25 19.77 -7.70
N LEU A 271 0.35 18.54 -7.16
CA LEU A 271 1.42 17.60 -7.48
C LEU A 271 1.12 16.73 -8.70
N VAL A 272 -0.13 16.71 -9.15
CA VAL A 272 -0.55 16.00 -10.35
C VAL A 272 -0.68 17.00 -11.49
N PRO A 273 0.08 16.88 -12.59
CA PRO A 273 0.02 17.82 -13.70
C PRO A 273 -1.39 17.82 -14.33
N PRO A 274 -1.89 18.97 -14.79
CA PRO A 274 -3.13 19.02 -15.54
C PRO A 274 -2.97 18.25 -16.87
N PRO A 275 -4.07 17.72 -17.42
CA PRO A 275 -4.01 17.04 -18.70
C PRO A 275 -3.51 18.00 -19.79
N ARG A 276 -2.54 17.55 -20.59
CA ARG A 276 -2.07 18.34 -21.74
C ARG A 276 -3.10 18.18 -22.87
N SER A 277 -3.57 19.32 -23.38
CA SER A 277 -4.51 19.42 -24.51
C SER A 277 -3.89 19.02 -25.83
#